data_AF-A0A7V3WFZ2-F1
#
_entry.id   AF-A0A7V3WFZ2-F1
#
_cell.length_a   1.000
_cell.length_b   1.000
_cell.length_c   1.000
_cell.angle_alpha   90.00
_cell.angle_beta   90.00
_cell.angle_gamma   90.00
#
_symmetry.space_group_name_H-M   'P 1'
#
loop_
_entity.id
_entity.type
_entity.pdbx_description
1 polymer ?
#
loop_
_entity_poly.entity_id
_entity_poly.type
_entity_poly.pdbx_seq_one_letter_code
_entity_poly.pdbx_strand_id
1 'polypeptide(L)'
;MASARRATAVRPDMLPQAADLFAREDFRFVGTGGKQGQPPAKTSMGFPYGGFFYMRNSWQPDSHYMGIRCGPHGSHGHWDQLSIIVASYGNLLLIDPGVHIYGTPEAEELMHTRSHNTVTVDGRRTVAGAVPARWATGTRFDFFAGHNEGFQGLTDVRHHRRIWFVKPHGDCGGFWLIRDDVTGMGEHEAQLWFRFDKIEVKADASRKAVWTATDSGNLLIHPVGDDVRLTLSQGIAVPPRVNKLTEVPVACFSRKGSLPLAFTTLLLPYRGETPTVVKSAALSVTPGGTGAFAVWVEAGTRACLLYGNELNPAQPLPSRSVSLPDRSLVQLRAESAVVEFRRQGGRWAPVAIIGTWLQELRHQRRTLWRAETPQETVEVYLR
;
A
#
# COMPACT_ATOMS: atom_id res chain seq x y z
N MET A 1 -5.08 4.81 -43.29
CA MET A 1 -5.66 4.86 -41.94
C MET A 1 -4.55 5.14 -40.95
N ALA A 2 -4.41 6.40 -40.52
CA ALA A 2 -3.36 6.80 -39.59
C ALA A 2 -3.74 6.34 -38.17
N SER A 3 -2.92 5.47 -37.60
CA SER A 3 -2.97 5.10 -36.18
C SER A 3 -2.83 6.37 -35.34
N ALA A 4 -3.88 6.71 -34.58
CA ALA A 4 -3.83 7.77 -33.59
C ALA A 4 -2.72 7.45 -32.58
N ARG A 5 -1.60 8.17 -32.66
CA ARG A 5 -0.55 8.13 -31.64
C ARG A 5 -1.17 8.57 -30.33
N ARG A 6 -1.39 7.62 -29.41
CA ARG A 6 -1.80 7.88 -28.04
C ARG A 6 -0.69 8.70 -27.38
N ALA A 7 -0.95 9.96 -27.10
CA ALA A 7 -0.06 10.78 -26.30
C ALA A 7 -0.13 10.32 -24.85
N THR A 8 0.67 9.31 -24.49
CA THR A 8 1.02 9.07 -23.10
C THR A 8 2.20 9.96 -22.74
N ALA A 9 2.19 10.59 -21.57
CA ALA A 9 3.28 11.48 -21.10
C ALA A 9 4.66 10.77 -20.98
N VAL A 10 4.67 9.44 -21.02
CA VAL A 10 5.89 8.64 -21.19
C VAL A 10 6.07 8.39 -22.69
N ARG A 11 7.28 8.65 -23.19
CA ARG A 11 7.73 8.30 -24.55
C ARG A 11 8.48 6.97 -24.56
N PRO A 12 7.79 5.81 -24.40
CA PRO A 12 8.45 4.52 -24.53
C PRO A 12 8.98 4.30 -25.95
N ASP A 13 8.56 5.10 -26.93
CA ASP A 13 9.06 5.08 -28.31
C ASP A 13 10.55 5.45 -28.43
N MET A 14 11.12 6.16 -27.44
CA MET A 14 12.57 6.41 -27.39
C MET A 14 13.37 5.26 -26.78
N LEU A 15 12.72 4.35 -26.03
CA LEU A 15 13.42 3.27 -25.34
C LEU A 15 14.05 2.24 -26.28
N PRO A 16 13.48 1.87 -27.44
CA PRO A 16 14.17 1.01 -28.40
C PRO A 16 15.49 1.60 -28.90
N GLN A 17 15.53 2.91 -29.21
CA GLN A 17 16.76 3.58 -29.61
C GLN A 17 17.78 3.63 -28.46
N ALA A 18 17.31 3.91 -27.24
CA ALA A 18 18.15 3.87 -26.05
C ALA A 18 18.67 2.45 -25.75
N ALA A 19 17.89 1.41 -26.05
CA ALA A 19 18.30 0.02 -25.87
C ALA A 19 19.50 -0.33 -26.75
N ASP A 20 19.52 0.14 -28.00
CA ASP A 20 20.65 -0.03 -28.91
C ASP A 20 21.86 0.78 -28.42
N LEU A 21 21.66 2.05 -28.06
CA LEU A 21 22.73 2.95 -27.63
C LEU A 21 23.44 2.48 -26.36
N PHE A 22 22.67 2.00 -25.38
CA PHE A 22 23.20 1.60 -24.07
C PHE A 22 23.38 0.09 -23.91
N ALA A 23 23.11 -0.71 -24.96
CA ALA A 23 23.08 -2.17 -24.90
C ALA A 23 22.21 -2.71 -23.76
N ARG A 24 20.96 -2.22 -23.66
CA ARG A 24 20.02 -2.49 -22.56
C ARG A 24 18.79 -3.26 -23.05
N GLU A 25 18.81 -4.57 -22.89
CA GLU A 25 17.68 -5.45 -23.29
C GLU A 25 16.40 -5.21 -22.47
N ASP A 26 16.51 -4.63 -21.28
CA ASP A 26 15.35 -4.21 -20.49
C ASP A 26 14.73 -2.91 -20.98
N PHE A 27 15.53 -2.00 -21.56
CA PHE A 27 14.97 -0.86 -22.28
C PHE A 27 14.23 -1.34 -23.53
N ARG A 28 14.77 -2.34 -24.26
CA ARG A 28 14.09 -2.97 -25.40
C ARG A 28 12.78 -3.62 -24.97
N PHE A 29 12.79 -4.34 -23.85
CA PHE A 29 11.59 -4.95 -23.28
C PHE A 29 10.50 -3.93 -22.99
N VAL A 30 10.80 -2.88 -22.23
CA VAL A 30 9.80 -1.86 -21.90
C VAL A 30 9.35 -1.10 -23.15
N GLY A 31 10.29 -0.70 -24.01
CA GLY A 31 10.02 0.06 -25.23
C GLY A 31 9.15 -0.67 -26.26
N THR A 32 9.22 -2.01 -26.28
CA THR A 32 8.42 -2.85 -27.18
C THR A 32 7.15 -3.40 -26.54
N GLY A 33 6.85 -3.03 -25.29
CA GLY A 33 5.71 -3.56 -24.55
C GLY A 33 5.84 -5.05 -24.26
N GLY A 34 7.06 -5.52 -24.01
CA GLY A 34 7.40 -6.90 -23.66
C GLY A 34 7.57 -7.87 -24.82
N LYS A 35 7.55 -7.38 -26.07
CA LYS A 35 7.65 -8.23 -27.27
C LYS A 35 9.07 -8.68 -27.60
N GLN A 36 10.08 -7.91 -27.21
CA GLN A 36 11.50 -8.19 -27.48
C GLN A 36 12.35 -7.83 -26.27
N GLY A 37 13.57 -8.36 -26.17
CA GLY A 37 14.46 -8.12 -25.04
C GLY A 37 14.08 -8.91 -23.79
N GLN A 38 14.57 -8.48 -22.63
CA GLN A 38 14.39 -9.19 -21.37
C GLN A 38 13.87 -8.24 -20.29
N PRO A 39 12.90 -8.64 -19.46
CA PRO A 39 12.41 -7.78 -18.38
C PRO A 39 13.52 -7.49 -17.35
N PRO A 40 13.47 -6.36 -16.63
CA PRO A 40 14.35 -6.14 -15.49
C PRO A 40 14.26 -7.28 -14.47
N ALA A 41 15.42 -7.70 -13.94
CA ALA A 41 15.51 -8.85 -13.04
C ALA A 41 14.72 -8.69 -11.73
N LYS A 42 14.62 -7.45 -11.22
CA LYS A 42 13.80 -7.13 -10.04
C LYS A 42 12.45 -6.62 -10.48
N THR A 43 11.38 -7.09 -9.85
CA THR A 43 10.04 -6.55 -10.07
C THR A 43 9.88 -5.27 -9.24
N SER A 44 9.95 -5.38 -7.91
CA SER A 44 9.82 -4.23 -7.00
C SER A 44 11.13 -3.46 -6.87
N MET A 45 11.05 -2.14 -6.73
CA MET A 45 12.23 -1.26 -6.65
C MET A 45 11.95 -0.02 -5.79
N GLY A 46 12.94 0.37 -4.98
CA GLY A 46 12.92 1.62 -4.22
C GLY A 46 14.05 2.55 -4.65
N PHE A 47 13.74 3.83 -4.83
CA PHE A 47 14.67 4.91 -5.15
C PHE A 47 14.64 5.93 -4.00
N PRO A 48 15.31 5.66 -2.86
CA PRO A 48 15.14 6.43 -1.62
C PRO A 48 15.55 7.90 -1.77
N TYR A 49 16.57 8.21 -2.57
CA TYR A 49 17.00 9.59 -2.82
C TYR A 49 15.99 10.39 -3.65
N GLY A 50 15.33 9.75 -4.62
CA GLY A 50 14.26 10.38 -5.42
C GLY A 50 12.90 10.35 -4.72
N GLY A 51 12.74 9.47 -3.74
CA GLY A 51 11.52 9.27 -3.00
C GLY A 51 10.41 8.58 -3.78
N PHE A 52 10.77 7.55 -4.56
CA PHE A 52 9.84 6.73 -5.33
C PHE A 52 10.02 5.26 -5.01
N PHE A 53 8.94 4.58 -4.67
CA PHE A 53 8.95 3.15 -4.38
C PHE A 53 7.87 2.45 -5.19
N TYR A 54 8.19 1.27 -5.70
CA TYR A 54 7.35 0.51 -6.60
C TYR A 54 7.24 -0.91 -6.12
N MET A 55 6.04 -1.32 -5.72
CA MET A 55 5.71 -2.71 -5.43
C MET A 55 5.08 -3.32 -6.68
N ARG A 56 5.60 -4.45 -7.17
CA ARG A 56 5.00 -5.21 -8.28
C ARG A 56 5.36 -6.69 -8.24
N ASN A 57 4.42 -7.53 -8.67
CA ASN A 57 4.62 -8.99 -8.71
C ASN A 57 5.16 -9.50 -10.04
N SER A 58 5.00 -8.75 -11.15
CA SER A 58 5.58 -9.13 -12.44
C SER A 58 5.77 -7.91 -13.34
N TRP A 59 6.22 -8.15 -14.57
CA TRP A 59 6.25 -7.16 -15.66
C TRP A 59 5.12 -7.35 -16.67
N GLN A 60 4.17 -8.26 -16.40
CA GLN A 60 3.05 -8.53 -17.29
C GLN A 60 2.01 -7.39 -17.21
N PRO A 61 1.24 -7.16 -18.30
CA PRO A 61 0.23 -6.09 -18.32
C PRO A 61 -0.82 -6.19 -17.22
N ASP A 62 -1.08 -7.38 -16.70
CA ASP A 62 -2.08 -7.64 -15.66
C ASP A 62 -1.48 -7.68 -14.23
N SER A 63 -0.22 -7.28 -14.07
CA SER A 63 0.48 -7.21 -12.78
C SER A 63 -0.27 -6.33 -11.77
N HIS A 64 -0.17 -6.74 -10.51
CA HIS A 64 -0.45 -5.87 -9.38
C HIS A 64 0.72 -4.91 -9.24
N TYR A 65 0.41 -3.62 -9.14
CA TYR A 65 1.38 -2.54 -9.09
C TYR A 65 0.92 -1.46 -8.13
N MET A 66 1.83 -1.02 -7.27
CA MET A 66 1.66 0.17 -6.46
C MET A 66 2.88 1.07 -6.61
N GLY A 67 2.65 2.34 -6.94
CA GLY A 67 3.65 3.39 -6.83
C GLY A 67 3.44 4.16 -5.53
N ILE A 68 4.52 4.53 -4.84
CA ILE A 68 4.49 5.23 -3.55
C ILE A 68 5.44 6.43 -3.63
N ARG A 69 4.96 7.58 -3.15
CA ARG A 69 5.74 8.81 -3.05
C ARG A 69 6.22 9.04 -1.62
N CYS A 70 7.53 9.03 -1.38
CA CYS A 70 8.09 9.31 -0.05
C CYS A 70 9.55 9.79 -0.15
N GLY A 71 9.77 11.10 -0.12
CA GLY A 71 11.13 11.65 -0.19
C GLY A 71 11.15 13.17 -0.39
N PRO A 72 12.23 13.75 -0.92
CA PRO A 72 12.42 15.20 -0.97
C PRO A 72 11.37 15.87 -1.86
N HIS A 73 10.97 17.09 -1.52
CA HIS A 73 10.00 17.87 -2.29
C HIS A 73 10.74 18.89 -3.18
N GLY A 74 10.44 18.88 -4.49
CA GLY A 74 11.03 19.80 -5.47
C GLY A 74 10.04 20.87 -5.94
N SER A 75 10.49 21.84 -6.75
CA SER A 75 9.68 23.00 -7.21
C SER A 75 8.43 22.64 -8.03
N HIS A 76 8.40 21.45 -8.64
CA HIS A 76 7.24 20.91 -9.36
C HIS A 76 6.46 19.86 -8.56
N GLY A 77 6.84 19.66 -7.29
CA GLY A 77 6.21 18.67 -6.42
C GLY A 77 4.85 19.14 -5.91
N HIS A 78 3.94 18.20 -5.73
CA HIS A 78 2.68 18.44 -5.02
C HIS A 78 2.87 18.23 -3.50
N TRP A 79 1.83 18.53 -2.72
CA TRP A 79 1.77 18.21 -1.29
C TRP A 79 1.28 16.78 -1.08
N ASP A 80 1.95 15.82 -1.73
CA ASP A 80 1.52 14.45 -2.01
C ASP A 80 2.26 13.39 -1.17
N GLN A 81 2.82 13.79 -0.03
CA GLN A 81 3.66 12.90 0.76
C GLN A 81 2.89 11.63 1.16
N LEU A 82 3.55 10.49 0.96
CA LEU A 82 3.02 9.13 1.19
C LEU A 82 1.86 8.73 0.27
N SER A 83 1.54 9.52 -0.75
CA SER A 83 0.54 9.16 -1.77
C SER A 83 0.90 7.85 -2.47
N ILE A 84 -0.14 7.13 -2.87
CA ILE A 84 -0.02 5.90 -3.65
C ILE A 84 -0.78 6.01 -4.97
N ILE A 85 -0.39 5.20 -5.95
CA ILE A 85 -1.23 4.84 -7.10
C ILE A 85 -1.32 3.33 -7.17
N VAL A 86 -2.44 2.79 -7.66
CA VAL A 86 -2.66 1.34 -7.70
C VAL A 86 -3.19 0.93 -9.05
N ALA A 87 -2.53 -0.06 -9.65
CA ALA A 87 -3.01 -0.77 -10.81
C ALA A 87 -3.06 -2.28 -10.52
N SER A 88 -4.05 -2.97 -11.06
CA SER A 88 -4.16 -4.42 -10.99
C SER A 88 -4.94 -4.94 -12.19
N TYR A 89 -4.60 -6.15 -12.65
CA TYR A 89 -5.30 -6.82 -13.73
C TYR A 89 -5.52 -5.96 -14.99
N GLY A 90 -4.55 -5.10 -15.32
CA GLY A 90 -4.56 -4.25 -16.52
C GLY A 90 -5.26 -2.90 -16.38
N ASN A 91 -5.80 -2.59 -15.20
CA ASN A 91 -6.47 -1.33 -14.92
C ASN A 91 -5.70 -0.48 -13.92
N LEU A 92 -5.58 0.81 -14.22
CA LEU A 92 -5.20 1.82 -13.26
C LEU A 92 -6.46 2.21 -12.48
N LEU A 93 -6.44 2.00 -11.17
CA LEU A 93 -7.63 2.07 -10.32
C LEU A 93 -7.57 3.26 -9.38
N LEU A 94 -6.45 3.43 -8.67
CA LEU A 94 -6.16 4.64 -7.90
C LEU A 94 -5.14 5.49 -8.64
N ILE A 95 -5.48 6.76 -8.88
CA ILE A 95 -4.69 7.68 -9.70
C ILE A 95 -4.11 8.82 -8.88
N ASP A 96 -3.03 9.38 -9.41
CA ASP A 96 -2.60 10.73 -9.04
C ASP A 96 -3.54 11.76 -9.71
N PRO A 97 -3.84 12.91 -9.07
CA PRO A 97 -4.67 13.95 -9.67
C PRO A 97 -4.06 14.52 -10.97
N GLY A 98 -2.75 14.39 -11.18
CA GLY A 98 -2.08 14.95 -12.35
C GLY A 98 -1.97 16.48 -12.27
N VAL A 99 -1.49 17.08 -13.36
CA VAL A 99 -1.23 18.53 -13.42
C VAL A 99 -2.19 19.19 -14.39
N HIS A 100 -2.71 20.36 -14.02
CA HIS A 100 -3.48 21.24 -14.89
C HIS A 100 -2.72 22.55 -15.17
N ILE A 101 -3.35 23.49 -15.88
CA ILE A 101 -2.76 24.80 -16.20
C ILE A 101 -2.39 25.53 -14.90
N TYR A 102 -1.10 25.84 -14.72
CA TYR A 102 -0.62 26.51 -13.52
C TYR A 102 -1.29 27.87 -13.29
N GLY A 103 -1.42 28.27 -12.02
CA GLY A 103 -2.04 29.53 -11.62
C GLY A 103 -3.58 29.52 -11.64
N THR A 104 -4.20 28.37 -11.88
CA THR A 104 -5.65 28.19 -11.81
C THR A 104 -6.08 27.60 -10.45
N PRO A 105 -7.32 27.86 -10.00
CA PRO A 105 -7.87 27.20 -8.80
C PRO A 105 -7.83 25.67 -8.90
N GLU A 106 -8.03 25.11 -10.09
CA GLU A 106 -7.98 23.68 -10.34
C GLU A 106 -6.56 23.14 -10.11
N ALA A 107 -5.53 23.80 -10.63
CA ALA A 107 -4.15 23.40 -10.38
C ALA A 107 -3.79 23.49 -8.88
N GLU A 108 -4.29 24.50 -8.17
CA GLU A 108 -4.12 24.59 -6.72
C GLU A 108 -4.78 23.41 -5.98
N GLU A 109 -5.99 23.04 -6.36
CA GLU A 109 -6.68 21.89 -5.79
C GLU A 109 -5.93 20.59 -6.09
N LEU A 110 -5.50 20.36 -7.34
CA LEU A 110 -4.77 19.15 -7.72
C LEU A 110 -3.43 19.02 -6.96
N MET A 111 -2.80 20.13 -6.57
CA MET A 111 -1.58 20.12 -5.74
C MET A 111 -1.86 19.84 -4.25
N HIS A 112 -3.10 19.98 -3.78
CA HIS A 112 -3.45 19.81 -2.37
C HIS A 112 -3.35 18.35 -1.91
N THR A 113 -2.94 18.11 -0.66
CA THR A 113 -2.88 16.77 -0.07
C THR A 113 -4.17 15.95 -0.19
N ARG A 114 -5.37 16.55 0.00
CA ARG A 114 -6.67 15.87 -0.18
C ARG A 114 -6.94 15.39 -1.61
N SER A 115 -6.17 15.92 -2.58
CA SER A 115 -6.21 15.48 -3.97
C SER A 115 -5.42 14.20 -4.24
N HIS A 116 -4.68 13.69 -3.25
CA HIS A 116 -3.81 12.54 -3.38
C HIS A 116 -4.30 11.36 -2.52
N ASN A 117 -3.77 10.16 -2.76
CA ASN A 117 -4.16 8.95 -2.04
C ASN A 117 -3.42 8.83 -0.70
N THR A 118 -3.63 9.79 0.21
CA THR A 118 -2.90 9.93 1.47
C THR A 118 -3.78 10.54 2.57
N VAL A 119 -3.20 10.88 3.72
CA VAL A 119 -3.91 11.41 4.88
C VAL A 119 -3.80 12.94 4.96
N THR A 120 -4.89 13.62 5.31
CA THR A 120 -4.90 14.99 5.83
C THR A 120 -5.26 15.01 7.31
N VAL A 121 -4.78 16.02 8.04
CA VAL A 121 -5.20 16.32 9.41
C VAL A 121 -5.76 17.73 9.45
N ASP A 122 -6.97 17.90 9.97
CA ASP A 122 -7.70 19.17 10.04
C ASP A 122 -7.75 19.92 8.70
N GLY A 123 -7.87 19.18 7.60
CA GLY A 123 -7.86 19.72 6.23
C GLY A 123 -6.52 20.34 5.79
N ARG A 124 -5.45 20.24 6.58
CA ARG A 124 -4.15 20.86 6.29
C ARG A 124 -3.39 20.08 5.21
N ARG A 125 -2.60 20.81 4.42
CA ARG A 125 -1.58 20.23 3.53
C ARG A 125 -0.43 19.67 4.37
N THR A 126 0.23 18.62 3.86
CA THR A 126 1.53 18.19 4.41
C THR A 126 2.57 19.30 4.23
N VAL A 127 3.61 19.31 5.05
CA VAL A 127 4.81 20.10 4.75
C VAL A 127 5.68 19.41 3.70
N ALA A 128 6.77 20.09 3.31
CA ALA A 128 7.68 19.61 2.29
C ALA A 128 8.51 18.43 2.83
N GLY A 129 8.53 17.34 2.08
CA GLY A 129 9.38 16.19 2.36
C GLY A 129 8.71 15.08 3.16
N ALA A 130 9.24 13.88 2.95
CA ALA A 130 8.95 12.68 3.70
C ALA A 130 10.23 11.84 3.82
N VAL A 131 10.29 11.01 4.84
CA VAL A 131 11.45 10.17 5.13
C VAL A 131 11.07 8.71 4.96
N PRO A 132 11.69 7.98 4.01
CA PRO A 132 11.56 6.54 3.95
C PRO A 132 12.30 5.92 5.13
N ALA A 133 11.62 5.05 5.88
CA ALA A 133 12.17 4.37 7.05
C ALA A 133 12.60 2.93 6.73
N ARG A 134 11.81 2.20 5.94
CA ARG A 134 12.11 0.82 5.56
C ARG A 134 11.64 0.50 4.15
N TRP A 135 12.47 -0.24 3.42
CA TRP A 135 12.10 -0.87 2.16
C TRP A 135 12.69 -2.27 2.14
N ALA A 136 11.83 -3.29 2.02
CA ALA A 136 12.25 -4.68 1.91
C ALA A 136 11.43 -5.38 0.82
N THR A 137 12.08 -6.24 0.04
CA THR A 137 11.42 -6.95 -1.08
C THR A 137 11.84 -8.41 -1.08
N GLY A 138 10.90 -9.29 -1.38
CA GLY A 138 11.07 -10.73 -1.51
C GLY A 138 10.27 -11.30 -2.68
N THR A 139 10.25 -12.62 -2.81
CA THR A 139 9.51 -13.30 -3.89
C THR A 139 8.01 -13.33 -3.63
N ARG A 140 7.58 -13.40 -2.37
CA ARG A 140 6.15 -13.42 -1.98
C ARG A 140 5.69 -12.17 -1.24
N PHE A 141 6.59 -11.23 -0.96
CA PHE A 141 6.32 -10.10 -0.07
C PHE A 141 7.10 -8.85 -0.44
N ASP A 142 6.50 -7.67 -0.26
CA ASP A 142 7.24 -6.42 -0.10
C ASP A 142 6.75 -5.66 1.14
N PHE A 143 7.65 -4.88 1.73
CA PHE A 143 7.36 -3.97 2.84
C PHE A 143 7.87 -2.57 2.54
N PHE A 144 7.05 -1.57 2.86
CA PHE A 144 7.44 -0.17 2.91
C PHE A 144 7.04 0.43 4.24
N ALA A 145 7.90 1.30 4.78
CA ALA A 145 7.57 2.20 5.87
C ALA A 145 8.16 3.59 5.59
N GLY A 146 7.41 4.64 5.89
CA GLY A 146 7.89 6.02 5.83
C GLY A 146 6.95 6.97 6.57
N HIS A 147 7.39 8.21 6.76
CA HIS A 147 6.57 9.25 7.40
C HIS A 147 6.71 10.59 6.68
N ASN A 148 5.70 11.44 6.78
CA ASN A 148 5.83 12.84 6.36
C ASN A 148 6.60 13.65 7.41
N GLU A 149 6.96 14.89 7.08
CA GLU A 149 7.57 15.84 8.01
C GLU A 149 6.55 16.72 8.77
N GLY A 150 5.26 16.34 8.70
CA GLY A 150 4.16 17.01 9.38
C GLY A 150 3.19 17.73 8.45
N PHE A 151 2.39 18.63 9.03
CA PHE A 151 1.34 19.37 8.34
C PHE A 151 1.49 20.87 8.55
N GLN A 152 1.05 21.67 7.58
CA GLN A 152 1.13 23.13 7.67
C GLN A 152 0.36 23.63 8.90
N GLY A 153 1.07 24.26 9.83
CA GLY A 153 0.51 24.77 11.08
C GLY A 153 0.38 23.73 12.22
N LEU A 154 0.75 22.46 12.00
CA LEU A 154 0.75 21.41 13.03
C LEU A 154 2.16 20.82 13.16
N THR A 155 2.92 21.29 14.16
CA THR A 155 4.36 21.00 14.26
C THR A 155 4.70 19.66 14.90
N ASP A 156 3.82 19.12 15.74
CA ASP A 156 3.99 17.85 16.49
C ASP A 156 3.20 16.68 15.89
N VAL A 157 2.34 16.94 14.90
CA VAL A 157 1.56 15.92 14.21
C VAL A 157 2.35 15.33 13.05
N ARG A 158 2.40 14.01 12.95
CA ARG A 158 3.08 13.25 11.89
C ARG A 158 2.19 12.14 11.36
N HIS A 159 2.28 11.88 10.06
CA HIS A 159 1.64 10.74 9.40
C HIS A 159 2.71 9.72 9.04
N HIS A 160 2.56 8.50 9.56
CA HIS A 160 3.36 7.33 9.23
C HIS A 160 2.53 6.38 8.36
N ARG A 161 3.09 5.92 7.25
CA ARG A 161 2.49 4.90 6.38
C ARG A 161 3.37 3.66 6.34
N ARG A 162 2.77 2.51 6.61
CA ARG A 162 3.38 1.19 6.43
C ARG A 162 2.53 0.34 5.50
N ILE A 163 3.16 -0.32 4.54
CA ILE A 163 2.48 -1.08 3.48
C ILE A 163 3.09 -2.47 3.40
N TRP A 164 2.23 -3.47 3.48
CA TRP A 164 2.54 -4.86 3.18
C TRP A 164 1.95 -5.19 1.83
N PHE A 165 2.76 -5.71 0.92
CA PHE A 165 2.27 -6.34 -0.30
C PHE A 165 2.49 -7.84 -0.20
N VAL A 166 1.41 -8.60 0.00
CA VAL A 166 1.45 -10.05 -0.14
C VAL A 166 1.26 -10.34 -1.62
N LYS A 167 2.31 -10.79 -2.29
CA LYS A 167 2.31 -11.02 -3.74
C LYS A 167 1.46 -12.25 -4.08
N PRO A 168 0.83 -12.28 -5.27
CA PRO A 168 0.17 -13.49 -5.74
C PRO A 168 1.15 -14.68 -5.78
N HIS A 169 0.76 -15.81 -5.18
CA HIS A 169 1.53 -17.05 -5.18
C HIS A 169 0.64 -18.24 -4.81
N GLY A 170 0.82 -19.37 -5.50
CA GLY A 170 -0.10 -20.51 -5.39
C GLY A 170 -1.54 -20.07 -5.65
N ASP A 171 -2.44 -20.34 -4.70
CA ASP A 171 -3.85 -19.92 -4.68
C ASP A 171 -4.09 -18.56 -3.98
N CYS A 172 -3.04 -17.79 -3.65
CA CYS A 172 -3.19 -16.43 -3.10
C CYS A 172 -3.28 -15.45 -4.27
N GLY A 173 -4.40 -14.73 -4.38
CA GLY A 173 -4.59 -13.68 -5.40
C GLY A 173 -3.78 -12.39 -5.16
N GLY A 174 -3.07 -12.31 -4.03
CA GLY A 174 -2.32 -11.14 -3.59
C GLY A 174 -3.20 -10.00 -3.08
N PHE A 175 -2.65 -9.18 -2.20
CA PHE A 175 -3.33 -8.02 -1.63
C PHE A 175 -2.32 -7.07 -0.98
N TRP A 176 -2.76 -5.84 -0.73
CA TRP A 176 -2.04 -4.91 0.14
C TRP A 176 -2.76 -4.71 1.47
N LEU A 177 -1.99 -4.58 2.54
CA LEU A 177 -2.48 -4.00 3.78
C LEU A 177 -1.73 -2.69 4.01
N ILE A 178 -2.46 -1.64 4.31
CA ILE A 178 -1.91 -0.31 4.58
C ILE A 178 -2.29 0.06 6.01
N ARG A 179 -1.29 0.45 6.80
CA ARG A 179 -1.47 1.03 8.12
C ARG A 179 -0.98 2.47 8.08
N ASP A 180 -1.92 3.38 8.29
CA ASP A 180 -1.66 4.81 8.45
C ASP A 180 -1.83 5.17 9.92
N ASP A 181 -0.75 5.58 10.58
CA ASP A 181 -0.80 6.10 11.95
C ASP A 181 -0.58 7.61 11.91
N VAL A 182 -1.47 8.36 12.56
CA VAL A 182 -1.31 9.80 12.81
C VAL A 182 -0.93 9.94 14.28
N THR A 183 0.29 10.39 14.53
CA THR A 183 0.86 10.57 15.87
C THR A 183 1.04 12.05 16.18
N GLY A 184 1.05 12.40 17.46
CA GLY A 184 1.14 13.78 17.94
C GLY A 184 0.33 13.93 19.23
N MET A 185 0.04 15.16 19.62
CA MET A 185 -0.81 15.45 20.78
C MET A 185 -2.12 16.13 20.33
N GLY A 186 -3.10 16.19 21.22
CA GLY A 186 -4.34 16.93 21.00
C GLY A 186 -5.44 16.17 20.25
N GLU A 187 -6.59 16.83 20.12
CA GLU A 187 -7.74 16.32 19.36
C GLU A 187 -7.70 16.81 17.92
N HIS A 188 -7.85 15.89 16.99
CA HIS A 188 -7.77 16.19 15.56
C HIS A 188 -8.80 15.40 14.76
N GLU A 189 -9.13 15.88 13.56
CA GLU A 189 -9.79 15.10 12.53
C GLU A 189 -8.77 14.63 11.49
N ALA A 190 -8.59 13.32 11.36
CA ALA A 190 -7.79 12.71 10.31
C ALA A 190 -8.70 12.19 9.18
N GLN A 191 -8.27 12.35 7.94
CA GLN A 191 -9.01 11.93 6.74
C GLN A 191 -8.07 11.20 5.78
N LEU A 192 -8.38 9.95 5.47
CA LEU A 192 -7.69 9.12 4.48
C LEU A 192 -8.45 9.17 3.15
N TRP A 193 -7.78 9.68 2.12
CA TRP A 193 -8.35 9.92 0.80
C TRP A 193 -7.95 8.83 -0.19
N PHE A 194 -8.90 8.44 -1.04
CA PHE A 194 -8.69 7.58 -2.20
C PHE A 194 -9.36 8.19 -3.43
N ARG A 195 -8.57 8.46 -4.47
CA ARG A 195 -8.97 9.00 -5.76
C ARG A 195 -8.93 7.91 -6.80
N PHE A 196 -10.08 7.65 -7.40
CA PHE A 196 -10.20 6.64 -8.44
C PHE A 196 -9.96 7.26 -9.81
N ASP A 197 -9.61 6.43 -10.80
CA ASP A 197 -9.77 6.82 -12.21
C ASP A 197 -11.25 7.10 -12.51
N LYS A 198 -11.59 7.55 -13.72
CA LYS A 198 -12.99 7.68 -14.15
C LYS A 198 -13.63 6.30 -14.35
N ILE A 199 -14.00 5.67 -13.25
CA ILE A 199 -14.59 4.32 -13.16
C ILE A 199 -15.76 4.31 -12.20
N GLU A 200 -16.68 3.35 -12.34
CA GLU A 200 -17.77 3.20 -11.38
C GLU A 200 -17.23 2.72 -10.04
N VAL A 201 -17.63 3.39 -8.96
CA VAL A 201 -17.28 3.05 -7.58
C VAL A 201 -18.56 2.85 -6.77
N LYS A 202 -18.66 1.68 -6.16
CA LYS A 202 -19.77 1.28 -5.28
C LYS A 202 -19.30 1.33 -3.83
N ALA A 203 -20.24 1.49 -2.90
CA ALA A 203 -19.98 1.48 -1.47
C ALA A 203 -20.96 0.60 -0.70
N ASP A 204 -20.50 0.05 0.41
CA ASP A 204 -21.30 -0.59 1.44
C ASP A 204 -21.08 0.17 2.74
N ALA A 205 -22.11 0.92 3.18
CA ALA A 205 -22.06 1.70 4.40
C ALA A 205 -21.92 0.85 5.66
N SER A 206 -22.45 -0.39 5.65
CA SER A 206 -22.40 -1.29 6.81
C SER A 206 -20.99 -1.82 7.05
N ARG A 207 -20.28 -2.16 5.96
CA ARG A 207 -18.88 -2.63 5.98
C ARG A 207 -17.87 -1.49 5.86
N LYS A 208 -18.36 -0.27 5.64
CA LYS A 208 -17.56 0.93 5.36
C LYS A 208 -16.55 0.64 4.25
N ALA A 209 -16.97 -0.09 3.21
CA ALA A 209 -16.10 -0.54 2.14
C ALA A 209 -16.48 0.14 0.84
N VAL A 210 -15.49 0.34 -0.04
CA VAL A 210 -15.71 0.83 -1.40
C VAL A 210 -15.03 -0.10 -2.39
N TRP A 211 -15.60 -0.27 -3.57
CA TRP A 211 -14.98 -1.07 -4.62
C TRP A 211 -15.28 -0.53 -6.00
N THR A 212 -14.33 -0.72 -6.91
CA THR A 212 -14.53 -0.41 -8.32
C THR A 212 -15.35 -1.52 -8.97
N ALA A 213 -16.23 -1.21 -9.91
CA ALA A 213 -17.02 -2.19 -10.66
C ALA A 213 -16.81 -1.98 -12.16
N THR A 214 -15.98 -2.81 -12.78
CA THR A 214 -15.66 -2.79 -14.21
C THR A 214 -15.63 -4.21 -14.76
N ASP A 215 -15.68 -4.35 -16.10
CA ASP A 215 -15.62 -5.64 -16.80
C ASP A 215 -14.26 -6.34 -16.71
N SER A 216 -13.26 -5.75 -16.04
CA SER A 216 -11.88 -6.22 -16.04
C SER A 216 -11.30 -6.27 -14.61
N GLY A 217 -10.22 -5.55 -14.35
CA GLY A 217 -9.57 -5.49 -13.04
C GLY A 217 -10.29 -4.53 -12.10
N ASN A 218 -10.53 -4.98 -10.87
CA ASN A 218 -11.17 -4.18 -9.83
C ASN A 218 -10.39 -4.20 -8.51
N LEU A 219 -10.71 -3.26 -7.62
CA LEU A 219 -10.12 -3.11 -6.30
C LEU A 219 -11.20 -2.92 -5.26
N LEU A 220 -11.16 -3.71 -4.20
CA LEU A 220 -11.88 -3.48 -2.96
C LEU A 220 -10.97 -2.77 -1.96
N ILE A 221 -11.50 -1.72 -1.33
CA ILE A 221 -10.86 -1.01 -0.22
C ILE A 221 -11.75 -1.20 1.01
N HIS A 222 -11.21 -1.91 2.02
CA HIS A 222 -11.93 -2.32 3.21
C HIS A 222 -11.16 -1.93 4.48
N PRO A 223 -11.70 -1.03 5.32
CA PRO A 223 -11.15 -0.75 6.65
C PRO A 223 -11.26 -1.97 7.57
N VAL A 224 -10.24 -2.20 8.40
CA VAL A 224 -10.18 -3.33 9.33
C VAL A 224 -10.04 -2.82 10.76
N GLY A 225 -11.03 -3.12 11.61
CA GLY A 225 -11.01 -2.85 13.05
C GLY A 225 -11.21 -1.39 13.48
N ASP A 226 -10.92 -0.42 12.62
CA ASP A 226 -11.06 1.00 12.92
C ASP A 226 -12.48 1.52 12.69
N ASP A 227 -13.05 2.22 13.68
CA ASP A 227 -14.32 2.91 13.53
C ASP A 227 -14.14 4.19 12.72
N VAL A 228 -14.44 4.13 11.42
CA VAL A 228 -14.30 5.23 10.45
C VAL A 228 -15.65 5.72 9.94
N ARG A 229 -15.73 6.98 9.53
CA ARG A 229 -16.82 7.48 8.68
C ARG A 229 -16.40 7.39 7.22
N LEU A 230 -17.22 6.78 6.37
CA LEU A 230 -17.00 6.75 4.93
C LEU A 230 -17.89 7.79 4.22
N THR A 231 -17.28 8.58 3.34
CA THR A 231 -17.99 9.48 2.41
C THR A 231 -17.52 9.21 0.98
N LEU A 232 -18.47 9.10 0.05
CA LEU A 232 -18.20 9.15 -1.38
C LEU A 232 -18.55 10.54 -1.93
N SER A 233 -17.67 11.09 -2.76
CA SER A 233 -17.87 12.37 -3.43
C SER A 233 -17.25 12.36 -4.83
N GLN A 234 -17.37 13.48 -5.54
CA GLN A 234 -16.60 13.74 -6.75
C GLN A 234 -15.45 14.70 -6.41
N GLY A 235 -14.32 14.50 -7.07
CA GLY A 235 -13.20 15.43 -7.14
C GLY A 235 -12.79 15.65 -8.59
N ILE A 236 -11.65 16.30 -8.80
CA ILE A 236 -11.08 16.52 -10.14
C ILE A 236 -9.73 15.83 -10.29
N ALA A 237 -9.40 15.46 -11.52
CA ALA A 237 -8.10 14.95 -11.94
C ALA A 237 -7.86 15.24 -13.43
N VAL A 238 -6.63 15.03 -13.90
CA VAL A 238 -6.26 14.94 -15.31
C VAL A 238 -5.81 13.50 -15.58
N PRO A 239 -6.73 12.53 -15.74
CA PRO A 239 -6.36 11.13 -15.82
C PRO A 239 -5.56 10.83 -17.10
N PRO A 240 -4.52 9.96 -17.07
CA PRO A 240 -3.64 9.73 -18.22
C PRO A 240 -4.38 9.28 -19.50
N ARG A 241 -5.49 8.53 -19.36
CA ARG A 241 -6.27 8.02 -20.51
C ARG A 241 -7.10 9.12 -21.19
N VAL A 242 -7.54 10.11 -20.42
CA VAL A 242 -8.43 11.18 -20.90
C VAL A 242 -7.63 12.44 -21.25
N ASN A 243 -6.52 12.66 -20.54
CA ASN A 243 -5.59 13.77 -20.68
C ASN A 243 -6.27 15.15 -20.72
N LYS A 244 -7.32 15.31 -19.91
CA LYS A 244 -8.08 16.55 -19.72
C LYS A 244 -8.64 16.59 -18.31
N LEU A 245 -8.91 17.80 -17.80
CA LEU A 245 -9.56 17.97 -16.51
C LEU A 245 -10.92 17.25 -16.52
N THR A 246 -11.12 16.38 -15.54
CA THR A 246 -12.23 15.43 -15.49
C THR A 246 -12.66 15.24 -14.05
N GLU A 247 -13.97 15.19 -13.82
CA GLU A 247 -14.52 14.75 -12.53
C GLU A 247 -14.27 13.25 -12.33
N VAL A 248 -13.80 12.89 -11.14
CA VAL A 248 -13.48 11.51 -10.76
C VAL A 248 -14.02 11.17 -9.37
N PRO A 249 -14.40 9.90 -9.12
CA PRO A 249 -14.86 9.49 -7.80
C PRO A 249 -13.77 9.59 -6.75
N VAL A 250 -14.17 9.99 -5.54
CA VAL A 250 -13.30 10.07 -4.36
C VAL A 250 -13.99 9.39 -3.19
N ALA A 251 -13.25 8.54 -2.47
CA ALA A 251 -13.65 8.04 -1.17
C ALA A 251 -12.80 8.70 -0.08
N CYS A 252 -13.45 9.09 1.01
CA CYS A 252 -12.81 9.63 2.20
C CYS A 252 -13.24 8.80 3.42
N PHE A 253 -12.25 8.26 4.13
CA PHE A 253 -12.42 7.66 5.45
C PHE A 253 -11.97 8.67 6.50
N SER A 254 -12.85 9.11 7.40
CA SER A 254 -12.49 10.08 8.43
C SER A 254 -12.70 9.56 9.85
N ARG A 255 -11.90 10.08 10.78
CA ARG A 255 -12.00 9.83 12.22
C ARG A 255 -11.63 11.09 12.97
N LYS A 256 -12.28 11.33 14.10
CA LYS A 256 -11.94 12.40 15.03
C LYS A 256 -11.66 11.82 16.41
N GLY A 257 -10.65 12.36 17.09
CA GLY A 257 -10.32 12.00 18.46
C GLY A 257 -8.92 12.45 18.87
N SER A 258 -8.54 12.11 20.09
CA SER A 258 -7.17 12.34 20.58
C SER A 258 -6.17 11.47 19.84
N LEU A 259 -5.05 12.06 19.43
CA LEU A 259 -3.96 11.30 18.84
C LEU A 259 -3.32 10.34 19.87
N PRO A 260 -2.82 9.16 19.44
CA PRO A 260 -2.71 8.73 18.05
C PRO A 260 -4.04 8.20 17.46
N LEU A 261 -4.29 8.56 16.21
CA LEU A 261 -5.36 7.97 15.38
C LEU A 261 -4.74 7.04 14.34
N ALA A 262 -5.54 6.10 13.81
CA ALA A 262 -5.06 5.23 12.76
C ALA A 262 -6.15 4.77 11.78
N PHE A 263 -5.68 4.35 10.60
CA PHE A 263 -6.46 3.65 9.59
C PHE A 263 -5.72 2.39 9.17
N THR A 264 -6.42 1.27 9.23
CA THR A 264 -5.94 -0.02 8.73
C THR A 264 -6.80 -0.43 7.55
N THR A 265 -6.23 -0.48 6.36
CA THR A 265 -6.98 -0.65 5.12
C THR A 265 -6.47 -1.84 4.33
N LEU A 266 -7.35 -2.79 4.04
CA LEU A 266 -7.11 -3.89 3.12
C LEU A 266 -7.47 -3.45 1.70
N LEU A 267 -6.50 -3.54 0.79
CA LEU A 267 -6.66 -3.31 -0.63
C LEU A 267 -6.60 -4.67 -1.35
N LEU A 268 -7.73 -5.14 -1.85
CA LEU A 268 -7.87 -6.47 -2.45
C LEU A 268 -8.20 -6.35 -3.94
N PRO A 269 -7.24 -6.65 -4.83
CA PRO A 269 -7.51 -6.84 -6.25
C PRO A 269 -8.45 -8.00 -6.50
N TYR A 270 -9.39 -7.83 -7.42
CA TYR A 270 -10.25 -8.91 -7.88
C TYR A 270 -10.64 -8.74 -9.35
N ARG A 271 -11.20 -9.80 -9.95
CA ARG A 271 -11.78 -9.79 -11.30
C ARG A 271 -13.29 -10.03 -11.20
N GLY A 272 -14.06 -9.49 -12.14
CA GLY A 272 -15.53 -9.56 -12.14
C GLY A 272 -16.16 -8.43 -11.34
N GLU A 273 -17.49 -8.41 -11.24
CA GLU A 273 -18.25 -7.25 -10.73
C GLU A 273 -18.37 -7.19 -9.21
N THR A 274 -18.19 -8.32 -8.52
CA THR A 274 -18.36 -8.42 -7.06
C THR A 274 -17.06 -8.80 -6.37
N PRO A 275 -16.66 -8.11 -5.29
CA PRO A 275 -15.46 -8.44 -4.54
C PRO A 275 -15.47 -9.85 -3.97
N THR A 276 -14.29 -10.49 -3.94
CA THR A 276 -14.09 -11.75 -3.24
C THR A 276 -14.41 -11.60 -1.75
N VAL A 277 -15.15 -12.56 -1.19
CA VAL A 277 -15.43 -12.58 0.25
C VAL A 277 -14.16 -12.92 1.02
N VAL A 278 -13.69 -11.97 1.81
CA VAL A 278 -12.56 -12.12 2.72
C VAL A 278 -13.03 -11.72 4.11
N LYS A 279 -12.64 -12.50 5.13
CA LYS A 279 -12.85 -12.12 6.53
C LYS A 279 -11.59 -11.44 7.03
N SER A 280 -11.74 -10.32 7.71
CA SER A 280 -10.61 -9.64 8.34
C SER A 280 -10.95 -9.15 9.73
N ALA A 281 -9.97 -9.18 10.62
CA ALA A 281 -10.11 -8.69 11.98
C ALA A 281 -8.80 -8.05 12.46
N ALA A 282 -8.91 -6.90 13.13
CA ALA A 282 -7.80 -6.39 13.93
C ALA A 282 -7.65 -7.26 15.17
N LEU A 283 -6.41 -7.62 15.50
CA LEU A 283 -6.07 -8.47 16.64
C LEU A 283 -5.28 -7.66 17.67
N SER A 284 -5.47 -8.00 18.94
CA SER A 284 -4.72 -7.38 20.03
C SER A 284 -3.26 -7.84 20.04
N VAL A 285 -2.36 -6.88 20.20
CA VAL A 285 -0.91 -7.11 20.36
C VAL A 285 -0.52 -6.82 21.80
N THR A 286 0.19 -7.76 22.44
CA THR A 286 0.59 -7.66 23.86
C THR A 286 2.08 -7.96 24.04
N PRO A 287 2.87 -7.07 24.68
CA PRO A 287 2.49 -5.72 25.11
C PRO A 287 2.09 -4.84 23.92
N GLY A 288 1.23 -3.86 24.17
CA GLY A 288 0.86 -2.83 23.18
C GLY A 288 1.98 -1.80 22.97
N GLY A 289 1.77 -0.87 22.05
CA GLY A 289 2.70 0.23 21.76
C GLY A 289 2.20 1.09 20.62
N THR A 290 2.65 2.34 20.52
CA THR A 290 2.19 3.27 19.48
C THR A 290 2.55 2.73 18.09
N GLY A 291 1.52 2.43 17.30
CA GLY A 291 1.65 1.82 15.97
C GLY A 291 1.90 0.30 15.99
N ALA A 292 2.00 -0.37 17.14
CA ALA A 292 1.97 -1.83 17.15
C ALA A 292 0.58 -2.33 16.73
N PHE A 293 0.52 -3.24 15.76
CA PHE A 293 -0.77 -3.73 15.26
C PHE A 293 -0.64 -5.15 14.70
N ALA A 294 -1.79 -5.83 14.62
CA ALA A 294 -1.92 -7.11 13.98
C ALA A 294 -3.27 -7.21 13.26
N VAL A 295 -3.28 -7.81 12.07
CA VAL A 295 -4.48 -8.07 11.28
C VAL A 295 -4.51 -9.52 10.86
N TRP A 296 -5.65 -10.16 11.09
CA TRP A 296 -5.99 -11.44 10.52
C TRP A 296 -6.74 -11.25 9.21
N VAL A 297 -6.35 -11.95 8.15
CA VAL A 297 -7.04 -11.99 6.86
C VAL A 297 -7.27 -13.46 6.49
N GLU A 298 -8.53 -13.87 6.31
CA GLU A 298 -8.94 -15.24 6.02
C GLU A 298 -9.69 -15.34 4.69
N ALA A 299 -9.29 -16.31 3.87
CA ALA A 299 -9.94 -16.65 2.61
C ALA A 299 -10.02 -18.18 2.48
N GLY A 300 -11.21 -18.73 2.70
CA GLY A 300 -11.46 -20.17 2.64
C GLY A 300 -10.62 -20.97 3.65
N THR A 301 -9.68 -21.78 3.16
CA THR A 301 -8.78 -22.60 3.99
C THR A 301 -7.41 -21.96 4.22
N ARG A 302 -7.23 -20.70 3.83
CA ARG A 302 -6.01 -19.90 4.03
C ARG A 302 -6.27 -18.76 5.00
N ALA A 303 -5.23 -18.38 5.72
CA ALA A 303 -5.21 -17.10 6.40
C ALA A 303 -3.80 -16.52 6.46
N CYS A 304 -3.73 -15.20 6.66
CA CYS A 304 -2.50 -14.47 6.92
C CYS A 304 -2.66 -13.68 8.22
N LEU A 305 -1.68 -13.78 9.12
CA LEU A 305 -1.46 -12.81 10.18
C LEU A 305 -0.45 -11.78 9.66
N LEU A 306 -0.86 -10.54 9.51
CA LEU A 306 0.04 -9.41 9.26
C LEU A 306 0.33 -8.73 10.58
N TYR A 307 1.60 -8.48 10.86
CA TYR A 307 2.09 -7.92 12.11
C TYR A 307 3.07 -6.78 11.85
N GLY A 308 2.92 -5.69 12.60
CA GLY A 308 3.91 -4.63 12.70
C GLY A 308 4.17 -4.27 14.15
N ASN A 309 5.44 -4.02 14.47
CA ASN A 309 5.86 -3.49 15.75
C ASN A 309 5.47 -2.01 15.89
N GLU A 310 5.85 -1.39 17.02
CA GLU A 310 5.75 0.06 17.17
C GLU A 310 6.57 0.80 16.11
N LEU A 311 6.26 2.07 15.85
CA LEU A 311 6.84 2.84 14.74
C LEU A 311 8.38 2.97 14.82
N ASN A 312 8.92 3.06 16.03
CA ASN A 312 10.34 3.16 16.32
C ASN A 312 10.74 2.12 17.38
N PRO A 313 10.84 0.84 17.00
CA PRO A 313 11.02 -0.22 17.98
C PRO A 313 12.40 -0.15 18.63
N ALA A 314 12.45 -0.40 19.94
CA ALA A 314 13.70 -0.47 20.69
C ALA A 314 14.63 -1.58 20.16
N GLN A 315 15.93 -1.46 20.46
CA GLN A 315 16.92 -2.50 20.20
C GLN A 315 17.44 -3.06 21.54
N PRO A 316 17.38 -4.39 21.76
CA PRO A 316 16.86 -5.43 20.87
C PRO A 316 15.33 -5.35 20.68
N LEU A 317 14.85 -5.76 19.51
CA LEU A 317 13.42 -5.72 19.16
C LEU A 317 12.55 -6.37 20.24
N PRO A 318 11.46 -5.72 20.70
CA PRO A 318 10.57 -6.30 21.70
C PRO A 318 9.85 -7.51 21.12
N SER A 319 9.74 -8.56 21.93
CA SER A 319 8.88 -9.71 21.62
C SER A 319 7.45 -9.37 21.95
N ARG A 320 6.53 -9.58 21.01
CA ARG A 320 5.10 -9.33 21.18
C ARG A 320 4.28 -10.56 20.86
N SER A 321 3.14 -10.68 21.52
CA SER A 321 2.20 -11.78 21.39
C SER A 321 0.91 -11.32 20.73
N VAL A 322 0.35 -12.16 19.86
CA VAL A 322 -0.92 -11.93 19.17
C VAL A 322 -1.82 -13.13 19.40
N SER A 323 -3.04 -12.90 19.89
CA SER A 323 -4.06 -13.95 20.02
C SER A 323 -4.82 -14.10 18.70
N LEU A 324 -4.82 -15.31 18.15
CA LEU A 324 -5.50 -15.65 16.91
C LEU A 324 -6.99 -15.95 17.14
N PRO A 325 -7.82 -15.96 16.08
CA PRO A 325 -9.26 -16.23 16.21
C PRO A 325 -9.60 -17.59 16.83
N ASP A 326 -8.73 -18.60 16.64
CA ASP A 326 -8.87 -19.92 17.27
C ASP A 326 -8.28 -19.99 18.70
N ARG A 327 -7.97 -18.82 19.27
CA ARG A 327 -7.35 -18.61 20.60
C ARG A 327 -5.91 -19.12 20.71
N SER A 328 -5.31 -19.61 19.63
CA SER A 328 -3.88 -19.90 19.64
C SER A 328 -3.05 -18.61 19.71
N LEU A 329 -1.81 -18.73 20.19
CA LEU A 329 -0.92 -17.59 20.41
C LEU A 329 0.22 -17.62 19.39
N VAL A 330 0.49 -16.49 18.77
CA VAL A 330 1.71 -16.26 18.00
C VAL A 330 2.57 -15.28 18.77
N GLN A 331 3.86 -15.58 18.93
CA GLN A 331 4.84 -14.63 19.46
C GLN A 331 5.85 -14.30 18.37
N LEU A 332 6.09 -13.00 18.18
CA LEU A 332 6.96 -12.47 17.14
C LEU A 332 7.98 -11.53 17.76
N ARG A 333 9.24 -11.70 17.36
CA ARG A 333 10.27 -10.69 17.52
C ARG A 333 10.68 -10.24 16.12
N ALA A 334 10.03 -9.19 15.64
CA ALA A 334 10.23 -8.62 14.31
C ALA A 334 9.90 -7.13 14.31
N GLU A 335 10.45 -6.37 13.36
CA GLU A 335 9.87 -5.07 12.99
C GLU A 335 8.53 -5.30 12.28
N SER A 336 8.49 -6.26 11.36
CA SER A 336 7.26 -6.66 10.70
C SER A 336 7.30 -8.09 10.17
N ALA A 337 6.14 -8.76 10.15
CA ALA A 337 6.00 -10.10 9.60
C ALA A 337 4.63 -10.34 8.97
N VAL A 338 4.58 -11.30 8.04
CA VAL A 338 3.40 -12.01 7.58
C VAL A 338 3.59 -13.48 7.91
N VAL A 339 2.70 -14.05 8.72
CA VAL A 339 2.65 -15.49 8.98
C VAL A 339 1.48 -16.07 8.19
N GLU A 340 1.77 -16.99 7.28
CA GLU A 340 0.73 -17.67 6.50
C GLU A 340 0.26 -18.93 7.24
N PHE A 341 -1.03 -19.20 7.18
CA PHE A 341 -1.68 -20.34 7.80
C PHE A 341 -2.51 -21.15 6.79
N ARG A 342 -2.61 -22.45 7.05
CA ARG A 342 -3.56 -23.35 6.41
C ARG A 342 -4.46 -23.99 7.44
N ARG A 343 -5.72 -24.21 7.07
CA ARG A 343 -6.68 -24.92 7.92
C ARG A 343 -6.45 -26.42 7.83
N GLN A 344 -6.14 -27.07 8.96
CA GLN A 344 -5.93 -28.51 9.07
C GLN A 344 -6.69 -29.04 10.31
N GLY A 345 -7.57 -30.02 10.12
CA GLY A 345 -8.35 -30.59 11.25
C GLY A 345 -9.13 -29.55 12.07
N GLY A 346 -9.64 -28.50 11.42
CA GLY A 346 -10.38 -27.41 12.05
C GLY A 346 -9.53 -26.32 12.73
N ARG A 347 -8.20 -26.47 12.81
CA ARG A 347 -7.26 -25.50 13.42
C ARG A 347 -6.42 -24.78 12.36
N TRP A 348 -5.86 -23.64 12.73
CA TRP A 348 -4.91 -22.90 11.89
C TRP A 348 -3.48 -23.35 12.17
N ALA A 349 -2.83 -23.94 11.18
CA ALA A 349 -1.43 -24.33 11.24
C ALA A 349 -0.57 -23.31 10.45
N PRO A 350 0.46 -22.71 11.06
CA PRO A 350 1.38 -21.83 10.34
C PRO A 350 2.21 -22.65 9.34
N VAL A 351 2.30 -22.16 8.10
CA VAL A 351 2.97 -22.85 6.99
C VAL A 351 4.12 -22.06 6.38
N ALA A 352 4.15 -20.74 6.60
CA ALA A 352 5.25 -19.89 6.17
C ALA A 352 5.36 -18.67 7.07
N ILE A 353 6.56 -18.11 7.15
CA ILE A 353 6.79 -16.78 7.68
C ILE A 353 7.62 -15.96 6.71
N ILE A 354 7.20 -14.70 6.57
CA ILE A 354 7.87 -13.70 5.78
C ILE A 354 8.00 -12.45 6.64
N GLY A 355 9.10 -11.70 6.57
CA GLY A 355 9.22 -10.50 7.38
C GLY A 355 10.51 -9.74 7.18
N THR A 356 10.56 -8.55 7.80
CA THR A 356 11.74 -7.69 7.85
C THR A 356 12.20 -7.51 9.28
N TRP A 357 13.52 -7.52 9.48
CA TRP A 357 14.15 -7.49 10.80
C TRP A 357 13.55 -8.55 11.73
N LEU A 358 13.33 -9.74 11.19
CA LEU A 358 12.72 -10.87 11.89
C LEU A 358 13.80 -11.66 12.62
N GLN A 359 13.60 -11.89 13.91
CA GLN A 359 14.52 -12.68 14.75
C GLN A 359 13.88 -13.96 15.29
N GLU A 360 12.57 -13.96 15.57
CA GLU A 360 11.90 -15.13 16.10
C GLU A 360 10.40 -15.18 15.76
N LEU A 361 9.93 -16.40 15.47
CA LEU A 361 8.52 -16.79 15.46
C LEU A 361 8.29 -17.99 16.38
N ARG A 362 7.30 -17.87 17.26
CA ARG A 362 6.76 -18.97 18.05
C ARG A 362 5.25 -19.09 17.80
N HIS A 363 4.77 -20.33 17.72
CA HIS A 363 3.34 -20.64 17.76
C HIS A 363 3.08 -21.51 18.98
N GLN A 364 2.20 -21.03 19.84
CA GLN A 364 2.01 -21.57 21.19
C GLN A 364 3.36 -21.62 21.95
N ARG A 365 3.79 -22.81 22.38
CA ARG A 365 5.08 -22.99 23.09
C ARG A 365 6.24 -23.34 22.17
N ARG A 366 5.96 -23.64 20.89
CA ARG A 366 6.95 -24.13 19.92
C ARG A 366 7.60 -22.96 19.19
N THR A 367 8.93 -22.95 19.16
CA THR A 367 9.69 -22.07 18.27
C THR A 367 9.70 -22.68 16.88
N LEU A 368 9.13 -21.97 15.92
CA LEU A 368 9.03 -22.44 14.53
C LEU A 368 10.18 -21.92 13.67
N TRP A 369 10.68 -20.73 14.01
CA TRP A 369 11.82 -20.13 13.35
C TRP A 369 12.55 -19.18 14.31
N ARG A 370 13.88 -19.17 14.27
CA ARG A 370 14.73 -18.27 15.06
C ARG A 370 16.06 -18.06 14.34
N ALA A 371 16.60 -16.85 14.44
CA ALA A 371 17.98 -16.52 14.09
C ALA A 371 18.70 -15.90 15.31
N GLU A 372 20.03 -15.94 15.32
CA GLU A 372 20.83 -15.33 16.39
C GLU A 372 20.64 -13.81 16.42
N THR A 373 20.69 -13.18 15.25
CA THR A 373 20.45 -11.74 15.04
C THR A 373 19.21 -11.49 14.16
N PRO A 374 18.56 -10.32 14.27
CA PRO A 374 17.46 -9.97 13.37
C PRO A 374 17.90 -10.00 11.91
N GLN A 375 17.15 -10.71 11.08
CA GLN A 375 17.43 -10.87 9.65
C GLN A 375 16.66 -9.81 8.86
N GLU A 376 17.34 -9.11 7.95
CA GLU A 376 16.76 -7.99 7.19
C GLU A 376 15.55 -8.42 6.36
N THR A 377 15.62 -9.57 5.69
CA THR A 377 14.49 -10.14 4.96
C THR A 377 14.49 -11.65 5.15
N VAL A 378 13.35 -12.20 5.58
CA VAL A 378 13.14 -13.64 5.74
C VAL A 378 11.94 -14.04 4.90
N GLU A 379 12.06 -15.15 4.19
CA GLU A 379 10.95 -15.78 3.46
C GLU A 379 11.12 -17.30 3.49
N VAL A 380 10.46 -17.97 4.43
CA VAL A 380 10.67 -19.41 4.67
C VAL A 380 9.34 -20.15 4.80
N TYR A 381 9.31 -21.37 4.29
CA TYR A 381 8.27 -22.33 4.63
C TYR A 381 8.61 -22.97 5.98
N LEU A 382 7.57 -23.16 6.80
CA LEU A 382 7.69 -23.78 8.11
C LEU A 382 7.46 -25.28 7.97
N ARG A 383 8.25 -26.07 8.70
CA ARG A 383 8.17 -27.54 8.72
C ARG A 383 7.29 -28.04 9.85
#